data_AF-A0A0C4EIP6-F1
#
_entry.id   AF-A0A0C4EIP6-F1
#
_cell.length_a   1.000
_cell.length_b   1.000
_cell.length_c   1.000
_cell.angle_alpha   90.00
_cell.angle_beta   90.00
_cell.angle_gamma   90.00
#
_symmetry.space_group_name_H-M   'P 1'
#
loop_
_entity.id
_entity.type
_entity.pdbx_description
1 polymer ?
#
loop_
_entity_poly.entity_id
_entity_poly.type
_entity_poly.pdbx_seq_one_letter_code
_entity_poly.pdbx_strand_id
1 'polypeptide(L)'
;MAPLGGGTVRVDEDGRAGFGFCEQWNTAAYTAQLSVVVGVLNIFSTFVILLGNSYRHAHGWKICAGLLAIHAFFQSVAWILIVNVFNQDGRFYFGSRLSTATYVSIATTIVDLLLLTALVAAGFTGIFASSSSTAAQDRSDYERIQ
;
A
#
# COMPACT_ATOMS: atom_id res chain seq x y z
N MET A 1 39.47 14.68 -18.07
CA MET A 1 38.71 13.41 -18.04
C MET A 1 38.30 13.16 -16.60
N ALA A 2 37.06 13.52 -16.25
CA ALA A 2 36.52 13.28 -14.91
C ALA A 2 35.89 11.87 -14.89
N PRO A 3 36.08 11.07 -13.84
CA PRO A 3 35.46 9.75 -13.78
C PRO A 3 33.95 9.92 -13.63
N LEU A 4 33.22 9.50 -14.67
CA LEU A 4 31.76 9.45 -14.68
C LEU A 4 31.32 8.20 -13.92
N GLY A 5 30.46 8.39 -12.91
CA GLY A 5 29.49 7.35 -12.52
C GLY A 5 29.99 6.15 -11.72
N GLY A 6 31.13 6.26 -11.01
CA GLY A 6 31.55 5.24 -10.05
C GLY A 6 30.71 5.29 -8.78
N GLY A 7 29.53 4.67 -8.77
CA GLY A 7 28.81 4.41 -7.53
C GLY A 7 29.66 3.52 -6.64
N THR A 8 30.15 4.04 -5.52
CA THR A 8 30.91 3.26 -4.52
C THR A 8 30.04 2.11 -4.04
N VAL A 9 30.31 0.90 -4.53
CA VAL A 9 29.81 -0.33 -3.94
C VAL A 9 30.39 -0.38 -2.54
N ARG A 10 29.55 -0.31 -1.51
CA ARG A 10 30.03 -0.55 -0.15
C ARG A 10 30.40 -2.02 -0.09
N VAL A 11 31.69 -2.31 -0.02
CA VAL A 11 32.17 -3.67 0.20
C VAL A 11 31.93 -3.94 1.68
N ASP A 12 31.03 -4.86 2.00
CA ASP A 12 30.81 -5.30 3.37
C ASP A 12 32.12 -5.89 3.93
N GLU A 13 32.31 -5.94 5.25
CA GLU A 13 33.52 -6.52 5.89
C GLU A 13 33.84 -7.96 5.38
N ASP A 14 32.84 -8.67 4.86
CA ASP A 14 32.92 -10.00 4.24
C ASP A 14 33.43 -10.01 2.77
N GLY A 15 33.80 -8.86 2.20
CA GLY A 15 34.30 -8.76 0.82
C GLY A 15 33.22 -8.89 -0.27
N ARG A 16 31.93 -8.92 0.09
CA ARG A 16 30.81 -8.93 -0.87
C ARG A 16 30.48 -7.51 -1.32
N ALA A 17 30.13 -7.37 -2.61
CA ALA A 17 29.56 -6.14 -3.15
C ALA A 17 28.20 -5.89 -2.48
N GLY A 18 28.14 -4.94 -1.55
CA GLY A 18 26.93 -4.58 -0.82
C GLY A 18 25.95 -3.75 -1.66
N PHE A 19 24.71 -3.68 -1.18
CA PHE A 19 23.58 -3.03 -1.85
C PHE A 19 23.82 -1.52 -2.02
N GLY A 20 24.27 -1.11 -3.20
CA GLY A 20 24.71 0.25 -3.50
C GLY A 20 23.57 1.24 -3.79
N PHE A 21 23.91 2.54 -3.87
CA PHE A 21 22.94 3.61 -4.14
C PHE A 21 22.06 3.37 -5.37
N CYS A 22 22.66 3.05 -6.52
CA CYS A 22 21.92 2.89 -7.78
C CYS A 22 20.94 1.70 -7.71
N GLU A 23 21.34 0.65 -7.00
CA GLU A 23 20.53 -0.54 -6.81
C GLU A 23 19.36 -0.27 -5.85
N GLN A 24 19.62 0.39 -4.72
CA GLN A 24 18.60 0.87 -3.79
C GLN A 24 17.58 1.78 -4.49
N TRP A 25 18.07 2.75 -5.25
CA TRP A 25 17.25 3.72 -5.97
C TRP A 25 16.38 3.06 -7.04
N ASN A 26 16.97 2.15 -7.83
CA ASN A 26 16.23 1.43 -8.86
C ASN A 26 15.19 0.48 -8.25
N THR A 27 15.54 -0.21 -7.16
CA THR A 27 14.61 -1.08 -6.41
C THR A 27 13.44 -0.28 -5.86
N ALA A 28 13.68 0.91 -5.30
CA ALA A 28 12.62 1.79 -4.83
C ALA A 28 11.66 2.18 -5.98
N ALA A 29 12.20 2.50 -7.16
CA ALA A 29 11.40 2.85 -8.34
C ALA A 29 10.52 1.67 -8.81
N TYR A 30 11.07 0.46 -8.91
CA TYR A 30 10.28 -0.72 -9.28
C TYR A 30 9.20 -1.05 -8.26
N THR A 31 9.53 -0.97 -6.98
CA THR A 31 8.59 -1.21 -5.89
C THR A 31 7.43 -0.21 -5.93
N ALA A 32 7.72 1.07 -6.21
CA ALA A 32 6.69 2.09 -6.40
C ALA A 32 5.78 1.80 -7.60
N GLN A 33 6.35 1.35 -8.73
CA GLN A 33 5.56 0.98 -9.92
C GLN A 33 4.64 -0.23 -9.63
N LEU A 34 5.15 -1.26 -8.95
CA LEU A 34 4.35 -2.41 -8.53
C LEU A 34 3.21 -1.99 -7.60
N SER A 35 3.50 -1.09 -6.65
CA SER A 35 2.48 -0.51 -5.78
C SER A 35 1.35 0.14 -6.58
N VAL A 36 1.68 0.97 -7.58
CA VAL A 36 0.67 1.64 -8.43
C VAL A 36 -0.19 0.62 -9.17
N VAL A 37 0.41 -0.43 -9.75
CA VAL A 37 -0.35 -1.50 -10.45
C VAL A 37 -1.33 -2.19 -9.49
N VAL A 38 -0.88 -2.56 -8.29
CA VAL A 38 -1.75 -3.20 -7.29
C VAL A 38 -2.85 -2.24 -6.81
N GLY A 39 -2.54 -0.95 -6.66
CA GLY A 39 -3.52 0.07 -6.30
C GLY A 39 -4.64 0.19 -7.35
N VAL A 40 -4.29 0.20 -8.64
CA VAL A 40 -5.27 0.20 -9.75
C VAL A 40 -6.14 -1.07 -9.72
N LEU A 41 -5.53 -2.24 -9.50
CA LEU A 41 -6.27 -3.49 -9.35
C LEU A 41 -7.22 -3.46 -8.15
N ASN A 42 -6.82 -2.84 -7.04
CA ASN A 42 -7.67 -2.70 -5.85
C ASN A 42 -8.87 -1.79 -6.13
N ILE A 43 -8.66 -0.67 -6.84
CA ILE A 43 -9.75 0.22 -7.27
C ILE A 43 -10.72 -0.52 -8.19
N PHE A 44 -10.19 -1.26 -9.17
CA PHE A 44 -11.01 -2.06 -10.08
C PHE A 44 -11.79 -3.15 -9.34
N SER A 45 -11.16 -3.85 -8.40
CA SER A 45 -11.82 -4.85 -7.55
C SER A 45 -12.95 -4.23 -6.74
N THR A 46 -12.71 -3.07 -6.12
CA THR A 46 -13.70 -2.32 -5.35
C THR A 46 -14.88 -1.92 -6.24
N PHE A 47 -14.63 -1.41 -7.45
CA PHE A 47 -15.67 -1.04 -8.40
C PHE A 47 -16.55 -2.23 -8.79
N VAL A 48 -15.93 -3.38 -9.06
CA VAL A 48 -16.63 -4.63 -9.40
C VAL A 48 -17.48 -5.15 -8.24
N ILE A 49 -17.02 -4.97 -6.99
CA ILE A 49 -17.81 -5.29 -5.80
C ILE A 49 -19.00 -4.36 -5.74
N LEU A 50 -18.82 -3.04 -5.83
CA LEU A 50 -19.91 -2.06 -5.71
C LEU A 50 -21.03 -2.31 -6.71
N LEU A 51 -20.72 -2.65 -7.97
CA LEU A 51 -21.70 -2.99 -9.01
C LEU A 51 -22.28 -4.41 -8.89
N GLY A 52 -21.74 -5.23 -8.00
CA GLY A 52 -22.08 -6.64 -7.83
C GLY A 52 -23.38 -6.89 -7.08
N ASN A 53 -23.84 -8.15 -7.16
CA ASN A 53 -24.96 -8.63 -6.37
C ASN A 53 -24.56 -8.88 -4.90
N SER A 54 -25.51 -9.09 -3.99
CA SER A 54 -25.27 -9.25 -2.53
C SER A 54 -24.20 -10.29 -2.17
N TYR A 55 -24.03 -11.35 -2.97
CA TYR A 55 -22.96 -12.34 -2.78
C TYR A 55 -21.55 -11.73 -2.92
N ARG A 56 -21.35 -10.88 -3.94
CA ARG A 56 -20.06 -10.20 -4.18
C ARG A 56 -19.79 -9.16 -3.09
N HIS A 57 -20.82 -8.51 -2.58
CA HIS A 57 -20.72 -7.63 -1.41
C HIS A 57 -20.37 -8.40 -0.14
N ALA A 58 -20.86 -9.62 0.06
CA ALA A 58 -20.55 -10.39 1.26
C ALA A 58 -19.12 -10.97 1.26
N HIS A 59 -18.62 -11.40 0.11
CA HIS A 59 -17.33 -12.12 0.02
C HIS A 59 -16.19 -11.32 -0.62
N GLY A 60 -16.50 -10.31 -1.44
CA GLY A 60 -15.52 -9.57 -2.22
C GLY A 60 -14.54 -8.74 -1.38
N TRP A 61 -14.97 -8.23 -0.21
CA TRP A 61 -14.14 -7.39 0.64
C TRP A 61 -12.85 -8.06 1.12
N LYS A 62 -12.82 -9.41 1.20
CA LYS A 62 -11.60 -10.16 1.55
C LYS A 62 -10.51 -9.99 0.49
N ILE A 63 -10.90 -9.95 -0.78
CA ILE A 63 -9.98 -9.74 -1.91
C ILE A 63 -9.46 -8.30 -1.89
N CYS A 64 -10.35 -7.32 -1.68
CA CYS A 64 -9.94 -5.91 -1.51
C CYS A 64 -8.98 -5.72 -0.34
N ALA A 65 -9.25 -6.32 0.81
CA ALA A 65 -8.36 -6.25 1.97
C ALA A 65 -6.97 -6.83 1.65
N GLY A 66 -6.91 -7.95 0.94
CA GLY A 66 -5.65 -8.54 0.49
C GLY A 66 -4.88 -7.64 -0.49
N LEU A 67 -5.56 -7.11 -1.51
CA LEU A 67 -4.95 -6.19 -2.47
C LEU A 67 -4.47 -4.89 -1.81
N LEU A 68 -5.25 -4.34 -0.88
CA LEU A 68 -4.87 -3.16 -0.11
C LEU A 68 -3.63 -3.42 0.76
N ALA A 69 -3.53 -4.59 1.40
CA ALA A 69 -2.36 -4.97 2.19
C ALA A 69 -1.10 -5.07 1.32
N ILE A 70 -1.20 -5.67 0.12
CA ILE A 70 -0.08 -5.78 -0.82
C ILE A 70 0.34 -4.39 -1.33
N HIS A 71 -0.63 -3.52 -1.64
CA HIS A 71 -0.37 -2.12 -2.01
C HIS A 71 0.40 -1.38 -0.91
N ALA A 72 -0.11 -1.42 0.33
CA ALA A 72 0.51 -0.77 1.48
C ALA A 72 1.94 -1.28 1.73
N PHE A 73 2.18 -2.58 1.54
CA PHE A 73 3.51 -3.18 1.67
C PHE A 73 4.51 -2.63 0.65
N PHE A 74 4.18 -2.68 -0.64
CA PHE A 74 5.06 -2.17 -1.69
C PHE A 74 5.26 -0.65 -1.56
N GLN A 75 4.19 0.10 -1.26
CA GLN A 75 4.31 1.53 -1.01
C GLN A 75 5.26 1.83 0.16
N SER A 76 5.18 1.03 1.23
CA SER A 76 6.05 1.16 2.41
C SER A 76 7.51 0.94 2.06
N VAL A 77 7.81 -0.16 1.37
CA VAL A 77 9.17 -0.49 0.94
C VAL A 77 9.76 0.62 0.07
N ALA A 78 8.96 1.21 -0.83
CA ALA A 78 9.42 2.27 -1.72
C ALA A 78 9.90 3.52 -0.94
N TRP A 79 9.09 4.05 -0.02
CA TRP A 79 9.50 5.24 0.72
C TRP A 79 10.59 4.96 1.77
N ILE A 80 10.60 3.76 2.37
CA ILE A 80 11.66 3.35 3.31
C ILE A 80 13.02 3.35 2.61
N LEU A 81 13.11 2.79 1.40
CA LEU A 81 14.35 2.80 0.62
C LEU A 81 14.80 4.23 0.28
N ILE A 82 13.87 5.10 -0.13
CA ILE A 82 14.18 6.51 -0.43
C ILE A 82 14.72 7.23 0.80
N VAL A 83 14.07 7.06 1.96
CA VAL A 83 14.51 7.66 3.23
C VAL A 83 15.85 7.08 3.68
N ASN A 84 16.05 5.78 3.52
CA ASN A 84 17.30 5.11 3.85
C ASN A 84 18.47 5.67 3.05
N VAL A 85 18.31 5.76 1.73
CA VAL A 85 19.30 6.34 0.82
C VAL A 85 19.56 7.81 1.17
N PHE A 86 18.52 8.57 1.46
CA PHE A 86 18.64 9.99 1.82
C PHE A 86 19.46 10.23 3.09
N ASN A 87 19.32 9.36 4.10
CA ASN A 87 20.01 9.50 5.37
C ASN A 87 21.44 8.93 5.36
N GLN A 88 21.74 7.93 4.53
CA GLN A 88 23.00 7.19 4.56
C GLN A 88 24.00 7.58 3.46
N ASP A 89 23.54 8.24 2.39
CA ASP A 89 24.39 8.62 1.26
C ASP A 89 24.80 10.10 1.35
N GLY A 90 26.11 10.36 1.37
CA GLY A 90 26.68 11.71 1.45
C GLY A 90 26.53 12.54 0.17
N ARG A 91 25.94 12.00 -0.90
CA ARG A 91 25.64 12.74 -2.14
C ARG A 91 24.57 13.81 -1.96
N PHE A 92 23.71 13.67 -0.95
CA PHE A 92 22.73 14.69 -0.62
C PHE A 92 23.42 15.82 0.15
N TYR A 93 23.73 16.91 -0.56
CA TYR A 93 24.31 18.11 0.03
C TYR A 93 23.44 18.68 1.16
N PHE A 94 24.09 19.36 2.12
CA PHE A 94 23.42 20.14 3.16
C PHE A 94 22.41 21.11 2.53
N GLY A 95 21.11 20.90 2.81
CA GLY A 95 20.00 21.67 2.25
C GLY A 95 19.12 20.90 1.26
N SER A 96 19.51 19.69 0.84
CA SER A 96 18.62 18.80 0.10
C SER A 96 17.38 18.48 0.93
N ARG A 97 16.20 18.46 0.30
CA ARG A 97 14.93 18.12 0.96
C ARG A 97 14.27 16.98 0.21
N LEU A 98 13.56 16.12 0.95
CA LEU A 98 12.68 15.14 0.32
C LEU A 98 11.61 15.84 -0.51
N SER A 99 11.30 15.27 -1.67
CA SER A 99 10.20 15.74 -2.50
C SER A 99 8.86 15.60 -1.78
N THR A 100 7.92 16.50 -2.08
CA THR A 100 6.53 16.42 -1.59
C THR A 100 5.89 15.06 -1.89
N ALA A 101 6.29 14.42 -3.00
CA ALA A 101 5.82 13.08 -3.37
C ALA A 101 6.11 12.01 -2.29
N THR A 102 7.26 12.08 -1.60
CA THR A 102 7.58 11.11 -0.55
C THR A 102 6.72 11.33 0.70
N TYR A 103 6.42 12.58 1.05
CA TYR A 103 5.50 12.88 2.15
C TYR A 103 4.08 12.41 1.85
N VAL A 104 3.60 12.62 0.61
CA VAL A 104 2.30 12.11 0.17
C VAL A 104 2.29 10.58 0.25
N SER A 105 3.35 9.92 -0.21
CA SER A 105 3.48 8.46 -0.10
C SER A 105 3.36 7.95 1.33
N ILE A 106 4.03 8.60 2.30
CA ILE A 106 3.94 8.22 3.71
C ILE A 106 2.51 8.41 4.23
N ALA A 107 1.88 9.55 3.91
CA ALA A 107 0.51 9.82 4.31
C ALA A 107 -0.47 8.78 3.72
N THR A 108 -0.30 8.41 2.44
CA THR A 108 -1.07 7.35 1.78
C THR A 108 -0.91 6.02 2.51
N THR A 109 0.33 5.61 2.84
CA THR A 109 0.56 4.37 3.60
C THR A 109 -0.15 4.38 4.96
N ILE A 110 -0.17 5.51 5.67
CA ILE A 110 -0.90 5.63 6.94
C ILE A 110 -2.40 5.41 6.72
N VAL A 111 -2.98 6.03 5.70
CA VAL A 111 -4.39 5.85 5.34
C VAL A 111 -4.68 4.40 4.97
N ASP A 112 -3.82 3.75 4.19
CA ASP A 112 -3.99 2.34 3.81
C ASP A 112 -3.96 1.41 5.02
N LEU A 113 -3.07 1.65 5.99
CA LEU A 113 -3.01 0.88 7.23
C LEU A 113 -4.24 1.10 8.12
N LEU A 114 -4.76 2.33 8.19
CA LEU A 114 -6.01 2.62 8.90
C LEU A 114 -7.21 1.92 8.24
N LEU A 115 -7.27 1.93 6.91
CA LEU A 115 -8.32 1.22 6.17
C LEU A 115 -8.20 -0.30 6.33
N LEU A 116 -6.99 -0.84 6.26
CA LEU A 116 -6.74 -2.26 6.44
C LEU A 116 -7.11 -2.72 7.86
N THR A 117 -6.70 -1.97 8.88
CA THR A 117 -7.07 -2.28 10.28
C THR A 117 -8.57 -2.18 10.50
N ALA A 118 -9.25 -1.18 9.91
CA ALA A 118 -10.71 -1.08 9.96
C ALA A 118 -11.39 -2.28 9.26
N LEU A 119 -10.92 -2.70 8.08
CA LEU A 119 -11.46 -3.85 7.36
C LEU A 119 -11.27 -5.16 8.12
N VAL A 120 -10.09 -5.37 8.73
CA VAL A 120 -9.80 -6.54 9.56
C VAL A 120 -10.69 -6.54 10.81
N ALA A 121 -10.82 -5.39 11.49
CA ALA A 121 -11.67 -5.25 12.66
C ALA A 121 -13.14 -5.53 12.32
N ALA A 122 -13.65 -4.99 11.21
CA ALA A 122 -15.02 -5.21 10.76
C ALA A 122 -15.27 -6.67 10.31
N GLY A 123 -14.26 -7.32 9.73
CA GLY A 123 -14.29 -8.75 9.41
C GLY A 123 -14.31 -9.65 10.65
N PHE A 124 -13.54 -9.31 11.68
CA PHE A 124 -13.44 -10.09 12.92
C PHE A 124 -14.67 -9.91 13.83
N THR A 125 -15.19 -8.68 13.92
CA THR A 125 -16.38 -8.35 14.73
C THR A 125 -17.69 -8.76 14.07
N GLY A 126 -17.67 -9.20 12.79
CA GLY A 126 -18.87 -9.60 12.07
C GLY A 126 -19.85 -8.45 11.85
N ILE A 127 -19.41 -7.18 11.91
CA ILE A 127 -20.26 -6.00 11.69
C ILE A 127 -20.97 -6.05 10.33
N PHE A 128 -20.36 -6.66 9.33
CA PHE A 128 -20.98 -6.89 8.02
C PHE A 128 -22.08 -7.97 8.05
N ALA A 129 -22.04 -8.90 9.02
CA ALA A 129 -23.11 -9.88 9.26
C ALA A 129 -24.27 -9.30 10.09
N SER A 130 -24.00 -8.40 11.03
CA SER A 130 -25.05 -7.71 11.80
C SER A 130 -25.80 -6.68 10.94
N SER A 131 -25.10 -5.92 10.10
CA SER A 131 -25.72 -4.89 9.26
C SER A 131 -26.66 -5.47 8.20
N SER A 132 -26.33 -6.65 7.66
CA SER A 132 -27.16 -7.32 6.65
C SER A 132 -28.41 -7.99 7.24
N SER A 133 -28.34 -8.47 8.48
CA SER A 133 -29.50 -9.04 9.20
C SER A 133 -30.49 -7.96 9.63
N THR A 134 -30.03 -6.79 10.07
CA THR A 134 -30.93 -5.66 10.39
C THR A 134 -31.68 -5.15 9.16
N ALA A 135 -31.01 -5.01 8.01
CA ALA A 135 -31.66 -4.57 6.78
C ALA A 135 -32.69 -5.60 6.23
N ALA A 136 -32.43 -6.89 6.41
CA ALA A 136 -33.37 -7.94 6.03
C ALA A 136 -34.59 -8.02 6.98
N GLN A 137 -34.37 -7.80 8.28
CA GLN A 137 -35.43 -7.77 9.29
C GLN A 137 -36.39 -6.60 9.05
N ASP A 138 -35.85 -5.42 8.77
CA ASP A 138 -36.63 -4.21 8.51
C ASP A 138 -37.53 -4.44 7.26
N ARG A 139 -36.99 -5.08 6.21
CA ARG A 139 -37.75 -5.51 5.03
C ARG A 139 -38.98 -6.37 5.32
N SER A 140 -38.79 -7.38 6.16
CA SER A 140 -39.86 -8.30 6.55
C SER A 140 -40.95 -7.58 7.36
N ASP A 141 -40.57 -6.66 8.22
CA ASP A 141 -41.55 -5.92 9.04
C ASP A 141 -42.41 -4.99 8.19
N TYR A 142 -41.91 -4.37 7.11
CA TYR A 142 -42.79 -3.60 6.22
C TYR A 142 -43.80 -4.48 5.44
N GLU A 143 -43.37 -5.65 4.97
CA GLU A 143 -44.26 -6.59 4.26
C GLU A 143 -45.36 -7.15 5.17
N ARG A 144 -45.16 -7.16 6.49
CA ARG A 144 -46.16 -7.64 7.47
C ARG A 144 -47.24 -6.62 7.82
N ILE A 145 -47.00 -5.34 7.53
CA ILE A 145 -47.90 -4.22 7.90
C ILE A 145 -48.87 -3.89 6.74
N GLN A 146 -48.65 -4.45 5.54
CA GLN A 146 -49.57 -4.38 4.39
C GLN A 146 -50.54 -5.56 4.36
#